data_AF-A0A653DWB6-F1
#
_entry.id   AF-A0A653DWB6-F1
#
_cell.length_a   1.000
_cell.length_b   1.000
_cell.length_c   1.000
_cell.angle_alpha   90.00
_cell.angle_beta   90.00
_cell.angle_gamma   90.00
#
_symmetry.space_group_name_H-M   'P 1'
#
loop_
_entity.id
_entity.type
_entity.pdbx_description
1 polymer ?
#
loop_
_entity_poly.entity_id
_entity_poly.type
_entity_poly.pdbx_seq_one_letter_code
_entity_poly.pdbx_strand_id
1 'polypeptide(L)'
;MAAVVVSYLKNYTNFFTWFLQQKDCPKTNMIDLVNYIGGLITKHIAQLSSNSSIIEHWTYSSTDLIFPDVLITVACGMFPSVSMMNHSCRSNITNYFVCDTIVVKALQDISENEEIYNCYGIDYRTMTRDQRQMACRGLYHFECKCEICVDPTNEMAILDSYLCPNCKGLVPEIPNTSISFCIFCEKGISLKPLRIINNTAQKYLEVSDENENQLESLLNCLKLRKDILYEHHKDFEEVYYRIYSFYVETGDAENMFKYFKLWLENEKARKGENSRGIGTKLYEAALAILRCLQNSNPKTCTNLKAFLENVEHMIREAKMVLNLYYPSYITNRLNRKIEFISNK
;
A
#
# COMPACT_ATOMS: atom_id res chain seq x y z
N MET A 1 -33.50 -12.74 1.66
CA MET A 1 -33.27 -11.83 2.81
C MET A 1 -34.37 -10.79 2.96
N ALA A 2 -34.69 -9.98 1.94
CA ALA A 2 -35.76 -8.98 2.01
C ALA A 2 -37.13 -9.55 2.46
N ALA A 3 -37.56 -10.69 1.89
CA ALA A 3 -38.81 -11.35 2.28
C ALA A 3 -38.86 -11.74 3.77
N VAL A 4 -37.72 -12.09 4.37
CA VAL A 4 -37.63 -12.43 5.80
C VAL A 4 -37.85 -11.18 6.65
N VAL A 5 -37.20 -10.07 6.31
CA VAL A 5 -37.36 -8.79 7.03
C VAL A 5 -38.79 -8.28 6.90
N VAL A 6 -39.36 -8.30 5.69
CA VAL A 6 -40.76 -7.88 5.44
C VAL A 6 -41.74 -8.76 6.21
N SER A 7 -41.54 -10.08 6.20
CA SER A 7 -42.36 -11.02 6.97
C SER A 7 -42.28 -10.75 8.46
N TYR A 8 -41.08 -10.45 8.98
CA TYR A 8 -40.89 -10.10 10.38
C TYR A 8 -41.63 -8.81 10.74
N LEU A 9 -41.43 -7.74 9.97
CA LEU A 9 -42.12 -6.46 10.16
C LEU A 9 -43.64 -6.61 10.11
N LYS A 10 -44.16 -7.47 9.22
CA LYS A 10 -45.60 -7.71 9.06
C LYS A 10 -46.20 -8.51 10.21
N ASN A 11 -45.53 -9.57 10.65
CA ASN A 11 -46.13 -10.57 11.53
C ASN A 11 -45.78 -10.37 13.01
N TYR A 12 -44.68 -9.67 13.31
CA TYR A 12 -44.13 -9.56 14.68
C TYR A 12 -43.98 -8.12 15.14
N THR A 13 -44.41 -7.13 14.36
CA THR A 13 -44.38 -5.72 14.73
C THR A 13 -45.67 -5.02 14.29
N ASN A 14 -45.89 -3.80 14.79
CA ASN A 14 -46.98 -2.93 14.33
C ASN A 14 -46.55 -1.99 13.19
N PHE A 15 -45.36 -2.15 12.60
CA PHE A 15 -44.76 -1.22 11.64
C PHE A 15 -45.73 -0.82 10.52
N PHE A 16 -46.31 -1.79 9.81
CA PHE A 16 -47.16 -1.50 8.65
C PHE A 16 -48.50 -0.87 9.04
N THR A 17 -49.12 -1.34 10.13
CA THR A 17 -50.37 -0.78 10.65
C THR A 17 -50.17 0.66 11.12
N TRP A 18 -49.06 0.92 11.80
CA TRP A 18 -48.66 2.26 12.22
C TRP A 18 -48.34 3.16 11.03
N PHE A 19 -47.62 2.66 10.02
CA PHE A 19 -47.18 3.47 8.90
C PHE A 19 -48.33 3.90 7.99
N LEU A 20 -49.35 3.04 7.82
CA LEU A 20 -50.60 3.38 7.10
C LEU A 20 -51.35 4.58 7.71
N GLN A 21 -51.17 4.84 9.01
CA GLN A 21 -51.82 5.97 9.70
C GLN A 21 -51.02 7.27 9.58
N GLN A 22 -49.81 7.24 9.02
CA GLN A 22 -48.98 8.42 8.87
C GLN A 22 -49.44 9.24 7.67
N LYS A 23 -49.37 10.57 7.82
CA LYS A 23 -49.78 11.53 6.80
C LYS A 23 -49.06 11.34 5.46
N ASP A 24 -47.78 10.95 5.52
CA ASP A 24 -46.91 10.78 4.35
C ASP A 24 -46.75 9.32 3.92
N CYS A 25 -47.73 8.46 4.25
CA CYS A 25 -47.69 7.06 3.84
C CYS A 25 -47.75 6.96 2.30
N PRO A 26 -46.80 6.26 1.64
CA PRO A 26 -46.74 6.20 0.19
C PRO A 26 -47.85 5.36 -0.46
N LYS A 27 -48.63 4.63 0.34
CA LYS A 27 -49.68 3.69 -0.09
C LYS A 27 -50.87 3.74 0.85
N THR A 28 -52.07 3.48 0.32
CA THR A 28 -53.34 3.60 1.05
C THR A 28 -53.85 2.29 1.63
N ASN A 29 -53.29 1.15 1.23
CA ASN A 29 -53.69 -0.17 1.75
C ASN A 29 -52.49 -1.03 2.14
N MET A 30 -52.76 -2.01 3.00
CA MET A 30 -51.76 -2.89 3.60
C MET A 30 -50.95 -3.68 2.57
N ILE A 31 -51.61 -4.26 1.55
CA ILE A 31 -50.96 -5.13 0.58
C ILE A 31 -49.96 -4.33 -0.25
N ASP A 32 -50.39 -3.18 -0.76
CA ASP A 32 -49.53 -2.32 -1.57
C ASP A 32 -48.39 -1.71 -0.75
N LEU A 33 -48.63 -1.35 0.52
CA LEU A 33 -47.57 -0.85 1.40
C LEU A 33 -46.52 -1.93 1.66
N VAL A 34 -46.94 -3.17 1.95
CA VAL A 34 -46.03 -4.32 2.15
C VAL A 34 -45.20 -4.57 0.90
N ASN A 35 -45.82 -4.58 -0.28
CA ASN A 35 -45.11 -4.77 -1.55
C ASN A 35 -44.15 -3.62 -1.84
N TYR A 36 -44.57 -2.37 -1.61
CA TYR A 36 -43.74 -1.19 -1.81
C TYR A 36 -42.49 -1.20 -0.91
N ILE A 37 -42.68 -1.43 0.39
CA ILE A 37 -41.56 -1.51 1.35
C ILE A 37 -40.69 -2.72 1.06
N GLY A 38 -41.27 -3.87 0.68
CA GLY A 38 -40.51 -5.04 0.27
C GLY A 38 -39.67 -4.78 -0.98
N GLY A 39 -40.20 -4.04 -1.95
CA GLY A 39 -39.47 -3.57 -3.12
C GLY A 39 -38.32 -2.63 -2.74
N LEU A 40 -38.55 -1.67 -1.84
CA LEU A 40 -37.50 -0.77 -1.34
C LEU A 40 -36.40 -1.50 -0.58
N ILE A 41 -36.75 -2.42 0.33
CA ILE A 41 -35.77 -3.24 1.06
C ILE A 41 -34.96 -4.08 0.08
N THR A 42 -35.62 -4.69 -0.91
CA THR A 42 -34.94 -5.47 -1.96
C THR A 42 -33.96 -4.60 -2.75
N LYS A 43 -34.40 -3.42 -3.18
CA LYS A 43 -33.56 -2.45 -3.88
C LYS A 43 -32.35 -2.05 -3.04
N HIS A 44 -32.54 -1.69 -1.77
CA HIS A 44 -31.44 -1.27 -0.91
C HIS A 44 -30.46 -2.40 -0.61
N ILE A 45 -30.94 -3.63 -0.37
CA ILE A 45 -30.06 -4.80 -0.20
C ILE A 45 -29.21 -5.03 -1.46
N ALA A 46 -29.83 -4.97 -2.64
CA ALA A 46 -29.11 -5.14 -3.91
C ALA A 46 -28.11 -4.01 -4.20
N GLN A 47 -28.38 -2.79 -3.73
CA GLN A 47 -27.45 -1.67 -3.86
C GLN A 47 -26.26 -1.80 -2.89
N LEU A 48 -26.53 -2.16 -1.63
CA LEU A 48 -25.51 -2.23 -0.58
C LEU A 48 -24.44 -3.29 -0.85
N SER A 49 -24.81 -4.44 -1.44
CA SER A 49 -23.88 -5.55 -1.66
C SER A 49 -22.67 -5.20 -2.52
N SER A 50 -22.80 -4.21 -3.41
CA SER A 50 -21.76 -3.88 -4.40
C SER A 50 -21.39 -2.40 -4.46
N ASN A 51 -22.19 -1.51 -3.87
CA ASN A 51 -21.97 -0.05 -3.97
C ASN A 51 -21.70 0.62 -2.62
N SER A 52 -21.75 -0.14 -1.51
CA SER A 52 -21.43 0.41 -0.21
C SER A 52 -19.92 0.56 -0.02
N SER A 53 -19.51 1.57 0.73
CA SER A 53 -18.12 1.81 1.10
C SER A 53 -17.98 1.68 2.60
N ILE A 54 -16.91 1.00 3.02
CA ILE A 54 -16.51 0.94 4.41
C ILE A 54 -15.96 2.32 4.79
N ILE A 55 -16.52 2.90 5.85
CA ILE A 55 -16.08 4.18 6.39
C ILE A 55 -15.01 3.87 7.43
N GLU A 56 -13.79 4.32 7.15
CA GLU A 56 -12.63 4.09 8.00
C GLU A 56 -11.98 5.40 8.41
N HIS A 57 -11.58 5.47 9.68
CA HIS A 57 -10.85 6.63 10.22
C HIS A 57 -9.46 6.23 10.67
N TRP A 58 -8.52 7.10 10.37
CA TRP A 58 -7.14 7.00 10.82
C TRP A 58 -7.03 7.32 12.31
N THR A 59 -6.40 6.42 13.06
CA THR A 59 -6.10 6.58 14.49
C THR A 59 -4.65 6.19 14.79
N TYR A 60 -4.20 6.51 16.00
CA TYR A 60 -2.86 6.22 16.49
C TYR A 60 -2.86 4.94 17.31
N SER A 61 -1.97 3.99 16.98
CA SER A 61 -1.70 2.83 17.83
C SER A 61 -0.89 3.20 19.08
N SER A 62 -0.09 4.27 18.99
CA SER A 62 0.74 4.78 20.07
C SER A 62 0.82 6.32 20.04
N THR A 63 0.95 6.93 21.22
CA THR A 63 1.06 8.39 21.40
C THR A 63 2.36 8.96 20.85
N ASP A 64 3.38 8.13 20.65
CA ASP A 64 4.71 8.57 20.19
C ASP A 64 4.80 8.69 18.66
N LEU A 65 3.80 8.15 17.95
CA LEU A 65 3.78 8.18 16.50
C LEU A 65 3.48 9.57 15.97
N ILE A 66 4.18 9.91 14.89
CA ILE A 66 4.04 11.19 14.21
C ILE A 66 2.74 11.22 13.39
N PHE A 67 2.38 10.07 12.83
CA PHE A 67 1.23 9.89 11.95
C PHE A 67 0.28 8.85 12.53
N PRO A 68 -1.04 9.02 12.30
CA PRO A 68 -1.98 7.93 12.54
C PRO A 68 -1.57 6.73 11.69
N ASP A 69 -1.56 5.53 12.26
CA ASP A 69 -1.03 4.32 11.62
C ASP A 69 -2.03 3.19 11.47
N VAL A 70 -3.17 3.30 12.15
CA VAL A 70 -4.22 2.29 12.13
C VAL A 70 -5.46 2.87 11.47
N LEU A 71 -6.06 2.11 10.55
CA LEU A 71 -7.42 2.35 10.08
C LEU A 71 -8.38 1.56 10.94
N ILE A 72 -9.39 2.24 11.49
CA ILE A 72 -10.50 1.59 12.18
C ILE A 72 -11.77 1.73 11.35
N THR A 73 -12.47 0.63 11.14
CA THR A 73 -13.81 0.64 10.55
C THR A 73 -14.80 1.19 11.58
N VAL A 74 -15.51 2.26 11.22
CA VAL A 74 -16.50 2.89 12.12
C VAL A 74 -17.93 2.74 11.61
N ALA A 75 -18.12 2.61 10.30
CA ALA A 75 -19.44 2.51 9.68
C ALA A 75 -19.36 1.96 8.25
N CYS A 76 -20.53 1.83 7.62
CA CYS A 76 -20.68 1.54 6.20
C CYS A 76 -21.68 2.56 5.61
N GLY A 77 -21.37 3.11 4.44
CA GLY A 77 -22.15 4.18 3.82
C GLY A 77 -22.30 4.00 2.31
N MET A 78 -23.27 4.72 1.74
CA MET A 78 -23.51 4.75 0.30
C MET A 78 -23.04 6.08 -0.26
N PHE A 79 -22.12 6.03 -1.22
CA PHE A 79 -21.53 7.21 -1.84
C PHE A 79 -21.73 7.12 -3.36
N PRO A 80 -22.90 7.47 -3.90
CA PRO A 80 -23.26 7.19 -5.30
C PRO A 80 -22.23 7.71 -6.30
N SER A 81 -21.61 8.87 -6.04
CA SER A 81 -20.58 9.43 -6.92
C SER A 81 -19.32 8.56 -6.95
N VAL A 82 -18.94 7.97 -5.81
CA VAL A 82 -17.78 7.08 -5.69
C VAL A 82 -18.09 5.70 -6.27
N SER A 83 -19.32 5.22 -6.13
CA SER A 83 -19.78 3.94 -6.70
C SER A 83 -19.78 3.91 -8.23
N MET A 84 -19.63 5.06 -8.91
CA MET A 84 -19.49 5.11 -10.38
C MET A 84 -18.07 4.79 -10.86
N MET A 85 -17.06 4.87 -9.98
CA MET A 85 -15.67 4.66 -10.35
C MET A 85 -15.37 3.17 -10.39
N ASN A 86 -15.04 2.66 -11.58
CA ASN A 86 -14.78 1.24 -11.80
C ASN A 86 -13.53 0.75 -11.08
N HIS A 87 -13.43 -0.58 -10.94
CA HIS A 87 -12.27 -1.21 -10.31
C HIS A 87 -11.07 -1.34 -11.27
N SER A 88 -9.88 -1.05 -10.76
CA SER A 88 -8.61 -1.61 -11.26
C SER A 88 -7.83 -2.21 -10.10
N CYS A 89 -7.12 -3.32 -10.34
CA CYS A 89 -6.22 -3.89 -9.34
C CYS A 89 -5.07 -2.94 -9.01
N ARG A 90 -4.70 -2.05 -9.95
CA ARG A 90 -3.83 -0.89 -9.76
C ARG A 90 -4.67 0.39 -9.91
N SER A 91 -5.24 0.85 -8.81
CA SER A 91 -6.05 2.06 -8.74
C SER A 91 -5.23 3.32 -9.00
N ASN A 92 -5.78 4.28 -9.75
CA ASN A 92 -5.16 5.60 -9.97
C ASN A 92 -5.67 6.67 -8.98
N ILE A 93 -6.56 6.29 -8.07
CA ILE A 93 -6.99 7.12 -6.93
C ILE A 93 -6.79 6.44 -5.58
N THR A 94 -6.84 7.24 -4.53
CA THR A 94 -7.01 6.81 -3.15
C THR A 94 -8.15 7.57 -2.49
N ASN A 95 -8.76 6.95 -1.48
CA ASN A 95 -9.86 7.52 -0.72
C ASN A 95 -9.50 7.55 0.76
N TYR A 96 -9.91 8.61 1.44
CA TYR A 96 -9.95 8.66 2.90
C TYR A 96 -11.21 9.38 3.36
N PHE A 97 -11.59 9.20 4.62
CA PHE A 97 -12.77 9.85 5.18
C PHE A 97 -12.40 10.99 6.11
N VAL A 98 -13.17 12.07 6.02
CA VAL A 98 -13.26 13.12 7.03
C VAL A 98 -14.68 13.06 7.58
N CYS A 99 -14.83 12.46 8.76
CA CYS A 99 -16.14 12.16 9.33
C CYS A 99 -16.98 11.30 8.36
N ASP A 100 -18.09 11.83 7.85
CA ASP A 100 -19.00 11.21 6.89
C ASP A 100 -18.72 11.59 5.43
N THR A 101 -17.70 12.42 5.18
CA THR A 101 -17.33 12.87 3.84
C THR A 101 -16.18 12.03 3.30
N ILE A 102 -16.39 11.37 2.16
CA ILE A 102 -15.33 10.70 1.41
C ILE A 102 -14.55 11.72 0.58
N VAL A 103 -13.22 11.69 0.71
CA VAL A 103 -12.29 12.50 -0.09
C VAL A 103 -11.57 11.57 -1.05
N VAL A 104 -11.73 11.83 -2.34
CA VAL A 104 -11.08 11.10 -3.44
C VAL A 104 -9.90 11.93 -3.93
N LYS A 105 -8.71 11.34 -4.01
CA LYS A 105 -7.50 11.99 -4.55
C LYS A 105 -6.84 11.14 -5.60
N ALA A 106 -6.37 11.79 -6.66
CA ALA A 106 -5.52 11.16 -7.66
C ALA A 106 -4.18 10.72 -7.02
N LEU A 107 -3.77 9.48 -7.27
CA LEU A 107 -2.47 8.93 -6.87
C LEU A 107 -1.39 9.18 -7.93
N GLN A 108 -1.77 9.62 -9.11
CA GLN A 108 -0.89 9.88 -10.24
C GLN A 108 -1.55 10.93 -11.14
N ASP A 109 -0.80 11.46 -12.10
CA ASP A 109 -1.40 12.29 -13.14
C ASP A 109 -2.39 11.46 -13.96
N ILE A 110 -3.57 12.02 -14.20
CA ILE A 110 -4.66 11.39 -14.96
C ILE A 110 -4.91 12.27 -16.18
N SER A 111 -4.72 11.70 -17.37
CA SER A 111 -4.87 12.45 -18.62
C SER A 111 -6.35 12.74 -18.93
N GLU A 112 -6.60 13.73 -19.78
CA GLU A 112 -7.96 13.99 -20.27
C GLU A 112 -8.55 12.72 -20.92
N ASN A 113 -9.78 12.37 -20.55
CA ASN A 113 -10.50 11.16 -20.98
C ASN A 113 -9.91 9.82 -20.46
N GLU A 114 -8.90 9.84 -19.60
CA GLU A 114 -8.48 8.65 -18.87
C GLU A 114 -9.51 8.30 -17.80
N GLU A 115 -9.80 7.01 -17.66
CA GLU A 115 -10.78 6.53 -16.69
C GLU A 115 -10.24 6.62 -15.25
N ILE A 116 -11.11 7.01 -14.32
CA ILE A 116 -10.78 7.02 -12.89
C ILE A 116 -11.12 5.66 -12.30
N TYR A 117 -10.08 4.94 -11.86
CA TYR A 117 -10.20 3.61 -11.29
C TYR A 117 -10.03 3.63 -9.78
N ASN A 118 -11.00 3.08 -9.07
CA ASN A 118 -10.97 2.86 -7.64
C ASN A 118 -10.43 1.45 -7.28
N CYS A 119 -10.01 1.26 -6.03
CA CYS A 119 -9.70 -0.05 -5.48
C CYS A 119 -10.86 -0.57 -4.63
N TYR A 120 -11.42 -1.72 -4.99
CA TYR A 120 -12.53 -2.36 -4.27
C TYR A 120 -12.03 -3.25 -3.11
N GLY A 121 -10.84 -2.97 -2.58
CA GLY A 121 -10.11 -3.84 -1.65
C GLY A 121 -9.42 -5.02 -2.32
N ILE A 122 -9.33 -5.03 -3.66
CA ILE A 122 -8.76 -6.12 -4.47
C ILE A 122 -7.50 -5.59 -5.16
N ASP A 123 -6.33 -5.78 -4.54
CA ASP A 123 -5.09 -5.12 -4.95
C ASP A 123 -4.03 -6.11 -5.46
N TYR A 124 -3.32 -5.77 -6.54
CA TYR A 124 -2.29 -6.64 -7.11
C TYR A 124 -1.06 -6.83 -6.21
N ARG A 125 -0.82 -5.93 -5.27
CA ARG A 125 0.31 -5.99 -4.34
C ARG A 125 0.11 -7.01 -3.22
N THR A 126 -1.14 -7.34 -2.90
CA THR A 126 -1.48 -8.21 -1.76
C THR A 126 -2.17 -9.51 -2.16
N MET A 127 -2.68 -9.61 -3.39
CA MET A 127 -3.44 -10.76 -3.87
C MET A 127 -2.92 -11.24 -5.21
N THR A 128 -2.85 -12.56 -5.39
CA THR A 128 -2.54 -13.17 -6.70
C THR A 128 -3.67 -12.91 -7.69
N ARG A 129 -3.37 -12.99 -9.00
CA ARG A 129 -4.37 -12.83 -10.05
C ARG A 129 -5.63 -13.68 -9.82
N ASP A 130 -5.46 -14.94 -9.44
CA ASP A 130 -6.58 -15.86 -9.23
C ASP A 130 -7.43 -15.47 -8.02
N GLN A 131 -6.80 -15.05 -6.92
CA GLN A 131 -7.51 -14.52 -5.76
C GLN A 131 -8.31 -13.26 -6.13
N ARG A 132 -7.71 -12.35 -6.93
CA ARG A 132 -8.38 -11.12 -7.38
C ARG A 132 -9.58 -11.43 -8.28
N GLN A 133 -9.42 -12.33 -9.26
CA GLN A 133 -10.53 -12.73 -10.14
C GLN A 133 -11.64 -13.44 -9.39
N MET A 134 -11.30 -14.29 -8.41
CA MET A 134 -12.29 -14.93 -7.54
C MET A 134 -13.08 -13.90 -6.72
N ALA A 135 -12.38 -12.92 -6.13
CA ALA A 135 -13.02 -11.84 -5.38
C ALA A 135 -13.92 -10.97 -6.27
N CYS A 136 -13.47 -10.57 -7.46
CA CYS A 136 -14.27 -9.79 -8.41
C CYS A 136 -15.54 -10.54 -8.83
N ARG A 137 -15.45 -11.83 -9.17
CA ARG A 137 -16.64 -12.63 -9.55
C ARG A 137 -17.58 -12.87 -8.37
N GLY A 138 -17.02 -13.15 -7.18
CA GLY A 138 -17.78 -13.49 -5.99
C GLY A 138 -18.52 -12.30 -5.37
N LEU A 139 -17.85 -11.14 -5.28
CA LEU A 139 -18.38 -9.95 -4.59
C LEU A 139 -19.06 -8.97 -5.54
N TYR A 140 -18.56 -8.85 -6.77
CA TYR A 140 -18.96 -7.80 -7.71
C TYR A 140 -19.44 -8.34 -9.07
N HIS A 141 -19.44 -9.65 -9.26
CA HIS A 141 -20.00 -10.34 -10.44
C HIS A 141 -19.39 -9.93 -11.79
N PHE A 142 -18.08 -9.62 -11.82
CA PHE A 142 -17.35 -9.33 -13.06
C PHE A 142 -15.96 -9.98 -13.09
N GLU A 143 -15.35 -10.00 -14.27
CA GLU A 143 -13.95 -10.40 -14.47
C GLU A 143 -13.08 -9.16 -14.69
N CYS A 144 -12.02 -8.99 -13.91
CA CYS A 144 -11.16 -7.80 -14.03
C CYS A 144 -10.25 -7.91 -15.25
N LYS A 145 -10.19 -6.85 -16.06
CA LYS A 145 -9.36 -6.75 -17.26
C LYS A 145 -8.39 -5.56 -17.21
N CYS A 146 -8.03 -5.11 -16.01
CA CYS A 146 -7.01 -4.09 -15.85
C CYS A 146 -5.65 -4.55 -16.41
N GLU A 147 -4.75 -3.61 -16.66
CA GLU A 147 -3.42 -3.86 -17.24
C GLU A 147 -2.64 -4.98 -16.53
N ILE A 148 -2.76 -5.09 -15.20
CA ILE A 148 -2.08 -6.13 -14.42
C ILE A 148 -2.70 -7.51 -14.66
N CYS A 149 -4.03 -7.57 -14.79
CA CYS A 149 -4.73 -8.84 -15.02
C CYS A 149 -4.59 -9.35 -16.46
N VAL A 150 -4.30 -8.46 -17.41
CA VAL A 150 -4.07 -8.76 -18.82
C VAL A 150 -2.63 -9.15 -19.10
N ASP A 151 -1.66 -8.48 -18.48
CA ASP A 151 -0.24 -8.72 -18.70
C ASP A 151 0.45 -9.25 -17.41
N PRO A 152 0.79 -10.55 -17.35
CA PRO A 152 1.47 -11.16 -16.22
C PRO A 152 2.84 -10.55 -15.91
N THR A 153 3.48 -9.85 -16.85
CA THR A 153 4.78 -9.19 -16.60
C THR A 153 4.66 -8.01 -15.64
N ASN A 154 3.45 -7.48 -15.44
CA ASN A 154 3.16 -6.44 -14.47
C ASN A 154 2.78 -6.97 -13.08
N GLU A 155 2.73 -8.29 -12.88
CA GLU A 155 2.43 -8.87 -11.57
C GLU A 155 3.58 -8.65 -10.58
N MET A 156 3.23 -8.43 -9.32
CA MET A 156 4.19 -8.22 -8.22
C MET A 156 5.22 -9.36 -8.09
N ALA A 157 4.81 -10.59 -8.42
CA ALA A 157 5.69 -11.77 -8.39
C ALA A 157 6.88 -11.66 -9.36
N ILE A 158 6.79 -10.84 -10.40
CA ILE A 158 7.88 -10.63 -11.37
C ILE A 158 9.07 -9.92 -10.71
N LEU A 159 8.84 -9.07 -9.71
CA LEU A 159 9.96 -8.41 -9.01
C LEU A 159 10.75 -9.39 -8.13
N ASP A 160 10.18 -10.55 -7.80
CA ASP A 160 10.86 -11.64 -7.07
C ASP A 160 11.67 -12.55 -8.02
N SER A 161 12.04 -12.06 -9.21
CA SER A 161 12.83 -12.80 -10.20
C SER A 161 14.32 -12.81 -9.89
N TYR A 162 14.98 -13.87 -10.35
CA TYR A 162 16.42 -13.88 -10.54
C TYR A 162 16.85 -13.17 -11.83
N LEU A 163 18.11 -12.78 -11.91
CA LEU A 163 18.76 -12.30 -13.12
C LEU A 163 19.20 -13.47 -14.01
N CYS A 164 18.87 -13.38 -15.29
CA CYS A 164 19.28 -14.35 -16.29
C CYS A 164 20.80 -14.32 -16.48
N PRO A 165 21.50 -15.47 -16.35
CA PRO A 165 22.94 -15.54 -16.60
C PRO A 165 23.36 -15.14 -18.02
N ASN A 166 22.44 -15.25 -19.00
CA ASN A 166 22.72 -14.99 -20.41
C ASN A 166 22.54 -13.52 -20.81
N CYS A 167 21.41 -12.91 -20.43
CA CYS A 167 21.03 -11.57 -20.90
C CYS A 167 20.74 -10.57 -19.79
N LYS A 168 20.89 -10.97 -18.51
CA LYS A 168 20.52 -10.18 -17.32
C LYS A 168 19.03 -9.80 -17.23
N GLY A 169 18.18 -10.37 -18.09
CA GLY A 169 16.72 -10.26 -17.98
C GLY A 169 16.13 -11.04 -16.82
N LEU A 170 14.81 -10.98 -16.62
CA LEU A 170 14.14 -11.59 -15.47
C LEU A 170 13.86 -13.08 -15.68
N VAL A 171 14.12 -13.87 -14.64
CA VAL A 171 13.80 -15.30 -14.52
C VAL A 171 12.89 -15.48 -13.31
N PRO A 172 11.57 -15.63 -13.50
CA PRO A 172 10.62 -15.73 -12.39
C PRO A 172 10.92 -16.90 -11.46
N GLU A 173 10.91 -16.66 -10.15
CA GLU A 173 11.04 -17.71 -9.14
C GLU A 173 9.69 -18.40 -8.95
N ILE A 174 9.63 -19.68 -9.34
CA ILE A 174 8.41 -20.49 -9.23
C ILE A 174 8.66 -21.61 -8.21
N PRO A 175 7.91 -21.64 -7.09
CA PRO A 175 8.06 -22.67 -6.07
C PRO A 175 7.96 -24.08 -6.66
N ASN A 176 8.76 -25.00 -6.15
CA ASN A 176 8.78 -26.42 -6.53
C ASN A 176 9.12 -26.73 -8.01
N THR A 177 9.60 -25.75 -8.77
CA THR A 177 10.12 -25.98 -10.13
C THR A 177 11.64 -25.98 -10.16
N SER A 178 12.23 -26.78 -11.06
CA SER A 178 13.70 -26.86 -11.21
C SER A 178 14.24 -25.91 -12.29
N ILE A 179 13.39 -25.57 -13.26
CA ILE A 179 13.71 -24.75 -14.43
C ILE A 179 12.61 -23.70 -14.58
N SER A 180 13.02 -22.46 -14.82
CA SER A 180 12.16 -21.36 -15.22
C SER A 180 12.72 -20.72 -16.49
N PHE A 181 11.91 -19.93 -17.19
CA PHE A 181 12.29 -19.34 -18.47
C PHE A 181 12.51 -17.84 -18.31
N CYS A 182 13.57 -17.32 -18.92
CA CYS A 182 13.78 -15.88 -18.94
C CYS A 182 12.72 -15.20 -19.81
N ILE A 183 12.06 -14.16 -19.30
CA ILE A 183 10.97 -13.47 -20.02
C ILE A 183 11.45 -12.69 -21.26
N PHE A 184 12.78 -12.46 -21.39
CA PHE A 184 13.34 -11.68 -22.49
C PHE A 184 14.03 -12.53 -23.56
N CYS A 185 14.78 -13.56 -23.16
CA CYS A 185 15.54 -14.39 -24.11
C CYS A 185 15.01 -15.82 -24.23
N GLU A 186 13.94 -16.15 -23.50
CA GLU A 186 13.23 -17.44 -23.53
C GLU A 186 14.10 -18.67 -23.20
N LYS A 187 15.35 -18.47 -22.78
CA LYS A 187 16.24 -19.55 -22.38
C LYS A 187 15.78 -20.13 -21.04
N GLY A 188 15.72 -21.47 -20.98
CA GLY A 188 15.49 -22.21 -19.74
C GLY A 188 16.69 -22.11 -18.81
N ILE A 189 16.47 -21.64 -17.60
CA ILE A 189 17.48 -21.43 -16.56
C ILE A 189 17.19 -22.36 -15.39
N SER A 190 18.21 -23.07 -14.90
CA SER A 190 18.08 -23.87 -13.69
C SER A 190 18.02 -22.95 -12.47
N LEU A 191 16.98 -23.13 -11.64
CA LEU A 191 16.78 -22.36 -10.42
C LEU A 191 17.63 -22.86 -9.26
N LYS A 192 18.09 -24.12 -9.29
CA LYS A 192 18.82 -24.74 -8.18
C LYS A 192 20.12 -23.99 -7.80
N PRO A 193 21.01 -23.62 -8.73
CA PRO A 193 22.20 -22.83 -8.39
C PRO A 193 21.87 -21.46 -7.81
N LEU A 194 20.86 -20.79 -8.37
CA LEU A 194 20.40 -19.46 -7.94
C LEU A 194 19.85 -19.50 -6.51
N ARG A 195 19.02 -20.51 -6.20
CA ARG A 195 18.53 -20.78 -4.85
C ARG A 195 19.66 -21.07 -3.86
N ILE A 196 20.66 -21.85 -4.24
CA ILE A 196 21.81 -22.15 -3.36
C ILE A 196 22.59 -20.86 -3.02
N ILE A 197 22.79 -19.99 -4.00
CA ILE A 197 23.45 -18.69 -3.78
C ILE A 197 22.60 -17.81 -2.85
N ASN A 198 21.28 -17.72 -3.10
CA ASN A 198 20.41 -16.91 -2.25
C ASN A 198 20.29 -17.46 -0.82
N ASN A 199 20.26 -18.79 -0.66
CA ASN A 199 20.28 -19.43 0.65
C ASN A 199 21.60 -19.20 1.38
N THR A 200 22.72 -19.14 0.65
CA THR A 200 24.02 -18.75 1.23
C THR A 200 24.00 -17.29 1.68
N ALA A 201 23.42 -16.39 0.88
CA ALA A 201 23.22 -14.99 1.27
C ALA A 201 22.35 -14.86 2.52
N GLN A 202 21.28 -15.66 2.61
CA GLN A 202 20.40 -15.69 3.78
C GLN A 202 21.15 -16.10 5.06
N LYS A 203 22.08 -17.06 4.99
CA LYS A 203 22.91 -17.43 6.16
C LYS A 203 23.79 -16.27 6.67
N TYR A 204 24.33 -15.44 5.77
CA TYR A 204 25.07 -14.24 6.18
C TYR A 204 24.18 -13.23 6.90
N LEU A 205 22.90 -13.14 6.51
CA LEU A 205 21.91 -12.27 7.16
C LEU A 205 21.54 -12.79 8.55
N GLU A 206 21.36 -14.09 8.72
CA GLU A 206 21.01 -14.72 10.00
C GLU A 206 22.15 -14.59 11.03
N VAL A 207 23.40 -14.78 10.61
CA VAL A 207 24.57 -14.70 11.51
C VAL A 207 24.95 -13.26 11.85
N SER A 208 24.42 -12.25 11.13
CA SER A 208 24.79 -10.84 11.37
C SER A 208 24.41 -10.37 12.78
N ASP A 209 23.38 -10.97 13.39
CA ASP A 209 22.87 -10.55 14.70
C ASP A 209 23.72 -11.10 15.86
N GLU A 210 24.57 -12.11 15.60
CA GLU A 210 25.35 -12.84 16.61
C GLU A 210 26.85 -12.53 16.57
N ASN A 211 27.31 -11.75 15.59
CA ASN A 211 28.72 -11.58 15.27
C ASN A 211 29.22 -10.14 15.50
N GLU A 212 30.42 -9.98 16.05
CA GLU A 212 31.14 -8.69 16.14
C GLU A 212 31.33 -8.04 14.74
N ASN A 213 31.36 -8.85 13.67
CA ASN A 213 31.47 -8.39 12.28
C ASN A 213 30.11 -8.31 11.55
N GLN A 214 29.10 -7.72 12.19
CA GLN A 214 27.74 -7.56 11.66
C GLN A 214 27.74 -6.94 10.25
N LEU A 215 28.39 -5.78 10.08
CA LEU A 215 28.41 -5.05 8.80
C LEU A 215 29.02 -5.87 7.66
N GLU A 216 30.15 -6.55 7.91
CA GLU A 216 30.81 -7.39 6.91
C GLU A 216 29.88 -8.51 6.43
N SER A 217 29.15 -9.14 7.36
CA SER A 217 28.18 -10.19 7.04
C SER A 217 27.03 -9.66 6.18
N LEU A 218 26.48 -8.49 6.53
CA LEU A 218 25.44 -7.83 5.74
C LEU A 218 25.92 -7.44 4.33
N LEU A 219 27.16 -6.96 4.19
CA LEU A 219 27.74 -6.61 2.89
C LEU A 219 28.00 -7.85 2.01
N ASN A 220 28.42 -8.96 2.62
CA ASN A 220 28.56 -10.23 1.92
C ASN A 220 27.21 -10.79 1.43
N CYS A 221 26.17 -10.70 2.27
CA CYS A 221 24.79 -11.00 1.87
C CYS A 221 24.37 -10.17 0.66
N LEU A 222 24.56 -8.84 0.75
CA LEU A 222 24.17 -7.91 -0.30
C LEU A 222 24.88 -8.20 -1.63
N LYS A 223 26.18 -8.49 -1.57
CA LYS A 223 26.99 -8.80 -2.74
C LYS A 223 26.44 -10.02 -3.49
N LEU A 224 26.20 -11.12 -2.77
CA LEU A 224 25.65 -12.33 -3.37
C LEU A 224 24.28 -12.08 -4.00
N ARG A 225 23.39 -11.36 -3.30
CA ARG A 225 22.06 -11.02 -3.82
C ARG A 225 22.13 -10.15 -5.07
N LYS A 226 23.01 -9.14 -5.12
CA LYS A 226 23.19 -8.27 -6.31
C LYS A 226 23.62 -9.02 -7.57
N ASP A 227 24.36 -10.12 -7.41
CA ASP A 227 24.82 -10.90 -8.56
C ASP A 227 23.69 -11.71 -9.22
N ILE A 228 22.65 -12.05 -8.47
CA ILE A 228 21.63 -13.02 -8.89
C ILE A 228 20.18 -12.54 -8.82
N LEU A 229 19.84 -11.49 -8.06
CA LEU A 229 18.46 -11.02 -7.87
C LEU A 229 18.19 -9.76 -8.68
N TYR A 230 16.95 -9.61 -9.15
CA TYR A 230 16.48 -8.35 -9.70
C TYR A 230 16.51 -7.23 -8.66
N GLU A 231 16.79 -5.98 -9.07
CA GLU A 231 17.09 -4.87 -8.16
C GLU A 231 15.97 -4.52 -7.17
N HIS A 232 14.71 -4.83 -7.49
CA HIS A 232 13.53 -4.62 -6.63
C HIS A 232 13.00 -5.92 -5.98
N HIS A 233 13.86 -6.93 -5.88
CA HIS A 233 13.54 -8.17 -5.18
C HIS A 233 13.31 -7.91 -3.68
N LYS A 234 12.31 -8.57 -3.09
CA LYS A 234 11.93 -8.37 -1.66
C LYS A 234 13.09 -8.58 -0.69
N ASP A 235 13.95 -9.55 -0.98
CA ASP A 235 15.13 -9.87 -0.16
C ASP A 235 16.13 -8.70 -0.01
N PHE A 236 16.06 -7.68 -0.86
CA PHE A 236 16.86 -6.47 -0.67
C PHE A 236 16.28 -5.54 0.40
N GLU A 237 14.96 -5.57 0.66
CA GLU A 237 14.29 -4.74 1.66
C GLU A 237 14.96 -4.91 3.03
N GLU A 238 15.05 -6.15 3.51
CA GLU A 238 15.61 -6.43 4.82
C GLU A 238 17.11 -6.09 4.92
N VAL A 239 17.90 -6.46 3.90
CA VAL A 239 19.36 -6.21 3.90
C VAL A 239 19.67 -4.72 3.89
N TYR A 240 19.00 -3.94 3.04
CA TYR A 240 19.20 -2.49 3.01
C TYR A 240 18.76 -1.84 4.33
N TYR A 241 17.65 -2.28 4.92
CA TYR A 241 17.17 -1.73 6.17
C TYR A 241 18.10 -2.05 7.35
N ARG A 242 18.61 -3.28 7.44
CA ARG A 242 19.58 -3.66 8.50
C ARG A 242 20.89 -2.89 8.37
N ILE A 243 21.42 -2.73 7.14
CA ILE A 243 22.62 -1.91 6.91
C ILE A 243 22.34 -0.43 7.26
N TYR A 244 21.21 0.12 6.84
CA TYR A 244 20.78 1.46 7.23
C TYR A 244 20.76 1.61 8.76
N SER A 245 20.19 0.64 9.47
CA SER A 245 20.05 0.66 10.93
C SER A 245 21.41 0.61 11.65
N PHE A 246 22.34 -0.22 11.16
CA PHE A 246 23.72 -0.23 11.63
C PHE A 246 24.38 1.17 11.53
N TYR A 247 24.16 1.88 10.42
CA TYR A 247 24.71 3.22 10.24
C TYR A 247 23.98 4.30 11.05
N VAL A 248 22.71 4.09 11.39
CA VAL A 248 22.00 4.92 12.39
C VAL A 248 22.69 4.81 13.75
N GLU A 249 23.01 3.59 14.19
CA GLU A 249 23.62 3.32 15.49
C GLU A 249 25.07 3.84 15.58
N THR A 250 25.83 3.71 14.49
CA THR A 250 27.23 4.17 14.42
C THR A 250 27.38 5.65 14.09
N GLY A 251 26.30 6.33 13.70
CA GLY A 251 26.29 7.76 13.43
C GLY A 251 26.94 8.17 12.11
N ASP A 252 26.90 7.30 11.09
CA ASP A 252 27.42 7.58 9.74
C ASP A 252 26.29 8.05 8.81
N ALA A 253 26.07 9.36 8.77
CA ALA A 253 25.01 9.98 7.99
C ALA A 253 25.12 9.69 6.47
N GLU A 254 26.33 9.51 5.93
CA GLU A 254 26.52 9.28 4.50
C GLU A 254 26.04 7.90 4.10
N ASN A 255 26.46 6.88 4.84
CA ASN A 255 26.01 5.53 4.59
C ASN A 255 24.53 5.33 4.99
N MET A 256 24.04 6.00 6.04
CA MET A 256 22.60 6.06 6.33
C MET A 256 21.81 6.51 5.11
N PHE A 257 22.16 7.66 4.52
CA PHE A 257 21.45 8.19 3.36
C PHE A 257 21.54 7.26 2.15
N LYS A 258 22.73 6.71 1.87
CA LYS A 258 22.96 5.78 0.76
C LYS A 258 22.08 4.54 0.85
N TYR A 259 22.07 3.85 1.99
CA TYR A 259 21.32 2.60 2.14
C TYR A 259 19.82 2.85 2.32
N PHE A 260 19.43 3.98 2.93
CA PHE A 260 18.03 4.41 2.93
C PHE A 260 17.51 4.65 1.50
N LYS A 261 18.29 5.31 0.64
CA LYS A 261 17.89 5.53 -0.76
C LYS A 261 17.71 4.20 -1.51
N LEU A 262 18.64 3.25 -1.35
CA LEU A 262 18.50 1.92 -1.96
C LEU A 262 17.27 1.16 -1.46
N TRP A 263 17.00 1.24 -0.16
CA TRP A 263 15.78 0.69 0.45
C TRP A 263 14.52 1.36 -0.11
N LEU A 264 14.51 2.69 -0.19
CA LEU A 264 13.40 3.50 -0.66
C LEU A 264 13.03 3.19 -2.12
N GLU A 265 14.01 3.11 -3.02
CA GLU A 265 13.76 2.79 -4.43
C GLU A 265 13.14 1.39 -4.60
N ASN A 266 13.59 0.41 -3.83
CA ASN A 266 12.96 -0.92 -3.81
C ASN A 266 11.51 -0.82 -3.33
N GLU A 267 11.28 -0.16 -2.20
CA GLU A 267 9.95 0.01 -1.63
C GLU A 267 8.99 0.76 -2.56
N LYS A 268 9.48 1.78 -3.28
CA LYS A 268 8.72 2.52 -4.29
C LYS A 268 8.27 1.60 -5.42
N ALA A 269 9.16 0.75 -5.94
CA ALA A 269 8.82 -0.20 -6.99
C ALA A 269 7.77 -1.24 -6.53
N ARG A 270 7.83 -1.68 -5.27
CA ARG A 270 6.93 -2.72 -4.73
C ARG A 270 5.59 -2.19 -4.24
N LYS A 271 5.61 -1.04 -3.56
CA LYS A 271 4.43 -0.46 -2.88
C LYS A 271 3.80 0.69 -3.67
N GLY A 272 4.51 1.24 -4.65
CA GLY A 272 4.14 2.45 -5.39
C GLY A 272 4.72 3.70 -4.73
N GLU A 273 5.24 4.62 -5.56
CA GLU A 273 5.92 5.84 -5.13
C GLU A 273 5.06 6.72 -4.22
N ASN A 274 3.77 6.81 -4.56
CA ASN A 274 2.80 7.61 -3.82
C ASN A 274 2.11 6.82 -2.70
N SER A 275 2.68 5.72 -2.22
CA SER A 275 2.09 4.96 -1.11
C SER A 275 2.33 5.62 0.24
N ARG A 276 1.35 5.51 1.13
CA ARG A 276 1.42 6.05 2.50
C ARG A 276 2.71 5.66 3.23
N GLY A 277 3.12 4.40 3.11
CA GLY A 277 4.31 3.86 3.76
C GLY A 277 5.59 4.59 3.36
N ILE A 278 5.72 4.91 2.07
CA ILE A 278 6.85 5.69 1.52
C ILE A 278 6.90 7.08 2.17
N GLY A 279 5.78 7.79 2.20
CA GLY A 279 5.70 9.11 2.81
C GLY A 279 6.10 9.11 4.29
N THR A 280 5.64 8.12 5.06
CA THR A 280 6.00 7.99 6.48
C THR A 280 7.50 7.73 6.66
N LYS A 281 8.07 6.81 5.87
CA LYS A 281 9.46 6.38 6.00
C LYS A 281 10.46 7.44 5.53
N LEU A 282 10.12 8.18 4.47
CA LEU A 282 10.85 9.39 4.06
C LEU A 282 10.97 10.39 5.22
N TYR A 283 9.86 10.64 5.91
CA TYR A 283 9.83 11.56 7.04
C TYR A 283 10.65 11.07 8.23
N GLU A 284 10.49 9.80 8.61
CA GLU A 284 11.25 9.17 9.70
C GLU A 284 12.76 9.20 9.44
N ALA A 285 13.18 8.83 8.23
CA ALA A 285 14.59 8.83 7.84
C ALA A 285 15.17 10.26 7.79
N ALA A 286 14.41 11.23 7.29
CA ALA A 286 14.83 12.63 7.31
C ALA A 286 15.13 13.11 8.74
N LEU A 287 14.27 12.77 9.71
CA LEU A 287 14.50 13.08 11.12
C LEU A 287 15.69 12.34 11.70
N ALA A 288 15.88 11.06 11.36
CA ALA A 288 17.02 10.27 11.83
C ALA A 288 18.35 10.86 11.33
N ILE A 289 18.42 11.27 10.07
CA ILE A 289 19.60 11.91 9.47
C ILE A 289 19.89 13.25 10.16
N LEU A 290 18.87 14.10 10.39
CA LEU A 290 19.07 15.37 11.10
C LEU A 290 19.62 15.17 12.52
N ARG A 291 19.08 14.20 13.26
CA ARG A 291 19.57 13.85 14.61
C ARG A 291 21.00 13.34 14.58
N CYS A 292 21.34 12.52 13.58
CA CYS A 292 22.70 12.07 13.38
C CYS A 292 23.64 13.26 13.19
N LEU A 293 23.32 14.18 12.27
CA LEU A 293 24.13 15.37 11.99
C LEU A 293 24.27 16.32 13.19
N GLN A 294 23.25 16.42 14.05
CA GLN A 294 23.32 17.20 15.29
C GLN A 294 24.26 16.59 16.34
N ASN A 295 24.31 15.26 16.42
CA ASN A 295 25.13 14.53 17.39
C ASN A 295 26.57 14.32 16.90
N SER A 296 26.78 14.23 15.59
CA SER A 296 28.09 14.21 14.96
C SER A 296 28.73 15.60 15.03
N ASN A 297 30.06 15.70 15.18
CA ASN A 297 30.74 16.99 15.08
C ASN A 297 30.60 17.51 13.62
N PRO A 298 29.89 18.60 13.32
CA PRO A 298 29.55 18.98 11.94
C PRO A 298 30.76 19.17 11.02
N LYS A 299 31.95 19.38 11.62
CA LYS A 299 33.24 19.52 10.94
C LYS A 299 33.77 18.24 10.30
N THR A 300 33.24 17.06 10.64
CA THR A 300 33.62 15.79 9.99
C THR A 300 32.76 15.47 8.76
N CYS A 301 31.65 16.20 8.54
CA CYS A 301 30.83 16.04 7.35
C CYS A 301 31.38 16.89 6.21
N THR A 302 32.03 16.24 5.24
CA THR A 302 32.64 16.90 4.07
C THR A 302 31.61 17.59 3.17
N ASN A 303 30.32 17.28 3.28
CA ASN A 303 29.27 17.79 2.39
C ASN A 303 27.93 18.13 3.08
N LEU A 304 27.99 18.78 4.25
CA LEU A 304 26.80 19.10 5.07
C LEU A 304 25.68 19.80 4.28
N LYS A 305 26.04 20.74 3.38
CA LYS A 305 25.05 21.49 2.58
C LYS A 305 24.22 20.55 1.70
N ALA A 306 24.85 19.66 0.95
CA ALA A 306 24.14 18.72 0.09
C ALA A 306 23.27 17.74 0.90
N PHE A 307 23.72 17.33 2.10
CA PHE A 307 22.89 16.50 2.98
C PHE A 307 21.62 17.23 3.43
N LEU A 308 21.72 18.50 3.81
CA LEU A 308 20.55 19.29 4.21
C LEU A 308 19.57 19.50 3.04
N GLU A 309 20.08 19.74 1.82
CA GLU A 309 19.26 19.83 0.60
C GLU A 309 18.52 18.51 0.31
N ASN A 310 19.20 17.37 0.46
CA ASN A 310 18.58 16.05 0.29
C ASN A 310 17.50 15.78 1.34
N VAL A 311 17.77 16.11 2.61
CA VAL A 311 16.80 15.97 3.70
C VAL A 311 15.57 16.85 3.45
N GLU A 312 15.77 18.09 3.01
CA GLU A 312 14.66 18.98 2.66
C GLU A 312 13.82 18.39 1.51
N HIS A 313 14.46 17.82 0.49
CA HIS A 313 13.76 17.12 -0.58
C HIS A 313 12.92 15.95 -0.07
N MET A 314 13.49 15.08 0.78
CA MET A 314 12.79 13.96 1.40
C MET A 314 11.55 14.41 2.19
N ILE A 315 11.65 15.51 2.92
CA ILE A 315 10.54 16.08 3.70
C ILE A 315 9.44 16.61 2.78
N ARG A 316 9.81 17.32 1.70
CA ARG A 316 8.85 17.82 0.72
C ARG A 316 8.11 16.68 0.04
N GLU A 317 8.83 15.65 -0.38
CA GLU A 317 8.26 14.43 -0.97
C GLU A 317 7.33 13.71 0.02
N ALA A 318 7.78 13.49 1.27
CA ALA A 318 6.96 12.91 2.32
C ALA A 318 5.65 13.68 2.51
N LYS A 319 5.70 15.02 2.56
CA LYS A 319 4.52 15.87 2.70
C LYS A 319 3.57 15.72 1.51
N MET A 320 4.09 15.67 0.29
CA MET A 320 3.28 15.47 -0.92
C MET A 320 2.55 14.13 -0.87
N VAL A 321 3.27 13.04 -0.59
CA VAL A 321 2.70 11.68 -0.53
C VAL A 321 1.69 11.55 0.62
N LEU A 322 2.02 12.01 1.82
CA LEU A 322 1.14 11.90 2.99
C LEU A 322 -0.12 12.75 2.86
N ASN A 323 -0.07 13.86 2.11
CA ASN A 323 -1.25 14.66 1.79
C ASN A 323 -2.28 13.88 0.95
N LEU A 324 -1.91 12.81 0.28
CA LEU A 324 -2.87 11.96 -0.44
C LEU A 324 -3.78 11.18 0.51
N TYR A 325 -3.29 10.86 1.71
CA TYR A 325 -3.96 9.97 2.67
C TYR A 325 -4.53 10.67 3.90
N TYR A 326 -4.06 11.88 4.19
CA TYR A 326 -4.47 12.64 5.36
C TYR A 326 -5.02 14.02 5.00
N PRO A 327 -5.92 14.56 5.84
CA PRO A 327 -6.22 15.99 5.82
C PRO A 327 -4.97 16.85 5.98
N SER A 328 -4.95 18.00 5.29
CA SER A 328 -3.80 18.91 5.28
C SER A 328 -3.41 19.43 6.67
N TYR A 329 -4.34 19.49 7.63
CA TYR A 329 -4.00 19.91 8.99
C TYR A 329 -3.11 18.89 9.73
N ILE A 330 -3.16 17.60 9.37
CA ILE A 330 -2.28 16.56 9.95
C ILE A 330 -0.87 16.76 9.39
N THR A 331 -0.75 16.90 8.08
CA THR A 331 0.54 17.06 7.39
C THR A 331 1.17 18.44 7.60
N ASN A 332 0.38 19.49 7.87
CA ASN A 332 0.92 20.82 8.17
C ASN A 332 1.54 20.91 9.58
N ARG A 333 1.17 20.04 10.53
CA ARG A 333 1.85 19.95 11.83
C ARG A 333 3.32 19.51 11.71
N LEU A 334 3.68 18.87 10.59
CA LEU A 334 5.02 18.35 10.31
C LEU A 334 6.06 19.46 10.15
N ASN A 335 5.73 20.50 9.39
CA ASN A 335 6.64 21.62 9.13
C ASN A 335 7.09 22.29 10.44
N ARG A 336 6.22 22.38 11.45
CA ARG A 336 6.57 23.02 12.73
C ARG A 336 7.65 22.26 13.52
N LYS A 337 7.63 20.91 13.50
CA LYS A 337 8.65 20.10 14.17
C LYS A 337 9.99 20.15 13.42
N ILE A 338 9.95 20.26 12.09
CA ILE A 338 11.15 20.33 11.25
C ILE A 338 11.77 21.73 11.26
N GLU A 339 10.98 22.79 11.14
CA GLU A 339 11.45 24.18 11.30
C GLU A 339 12.14 24.37 12.64
N PHE A 340 11.65 23.71 13.70
CA PHE A 340 12.30 23.71 15.01
C PHE A 340 13.68 23.03 15.00
N ILE A 341 13.86 21.97 14.20
CA ILE A 341 15.13 21.22 14.09
C ILE A 341 16.11 21.93 13.13
N SER A 342 15.61 22.55 12.06
CA SER A 342 16.45 23.26 11.06
C SER A 342 16.93 24.63 11.52
N ASN A 343 16.22 25.29 12.45
CA ASN A 343 16.60 26.59 13.00
C ASN A 343 17.58 26.49 14.19
N LYS A 344 17.91 25.27 14.63
CA LYS A 344 18.88 24.98 15.70
C LYS A 344 20.07 24.26 15.11
#